data_AF-A0A9E4MAH3-F1
#
_entry.id   AF-A0A9E4MAH3-F1
#
_cell.length_a   1.000
_cell.length_b   1.000
_cell.length_c   1.000
_cell.angle_alpha   90.00
_cell.angle_beta   90.00
_cell.angle_gamma   90.00
#
_symmetry.space_group_name_H-M   'P 1'
#
loop_
_entity.id
_entity.type
_entity.pdbx_description
1 polymer ?
#
loop_
_entity_poly.entity_id
_entity_poly.type
_entity_poly.pdbx_seq_one_letter_code
_entity_poly.pdbx_strand_id
1 'polypeptide(L)'
;AEQVVVVGSRARPRSVTSSPVPIDAIPLQDVVSQGYSTLDYQLRTLVPSFNVAPHPISDAATLVRPATLRNLAHDHTLVLVNGKRRHRSSVIAWFAGVTDGAQGPESAWSTATQTRPTAACSGPTRRR
;
A
#
# COMPACT_ATOMS: atom_id res chain seq x y z
N ALA A 1 24.85 -6.08 3.66
CA ALA A 1 24.30 -7.35 3.17
C ALA A 1 23.65 -7.08 1.82
N GLU A 2 23.80 -7.98 0.84
CA GLU A 2 23.20 -7.84 -0.47
C GLU A 2 21.68 -8.09 -0.37
N GLN A 3 20.87 -7.06 -0.68
CA GLN A 3 19.40 -7.17 -0.58
C GLN A 3 18.86 -7.80 -1.87
N VAL A 4 18.47 -9.07 -1.78
CA VAL A 4 17.84 -9.80 -2.87
C VAL A 4 16.33 -9.61 -2.76
N VAL A 5 15.73 -8.96 -3.75
CA VAL A 5 14.28 -8.68 -3.76
C VAL A 5 13.66 -9.46 -4.92
N VAL A 6 12.67 -10.29 -4.60
CA VAL A 6 11.95 -11.11 -5.57
C VAL A 6 10.54 -10.55 -5.75
N VAL A 7 10.32 -9.79 -6.81
CA VAL A 7 8.97 -9.31 -7.19
C VAL A 7 8.60 -9.90 -8.54
N GLY A 8 7.58 -10.76 -8.55
CA GLY A 8 6.90 -11.19 -9.78
C GLY A 8 7.76 -11.88 -10.85
N SER A 9 8.95 -12.39 -10.52
CA SER A 9 9.85 -12.97 -11.50
C SER A 9 9.53 -14.45 -11.77
N ARG A 10 9.46 -14.82 -13.06
CA ARG A 10 9.71 -16.20 -13.51
C ARG A 10 11.20 -16.47 -13.75
N ALA A 11 12.03 -15.44 -13.62
CA ALA A 11 13.48 -15.46 -13.80
C ALA A 11 14.23 -15.43 -12.45
N ARG A 12 15.52 -15.78 -12.48
CA ARG A 12 16.40 -15.86 -11.30
C ARG A 12 16.40 -14.54 -10.50
N PRO A 13 16.36 -14.60 -9.15
CA PRO A 13 16.46 -13.42 -8.28
C PRO A 13 17.69 -12.57 -8.62
N ARG A 14 17.53 -11.25 -8.70
CA ARG A 14 18.63 -10.30 -8.89
C ARG A 14 18.70 -9.37 -7.67
N SER A 15 19.91 -8.92 -7.36
CA SER A 15 20.17 -7.94 -6.31
C SER A 15 19.77 -6.52 -6.77
N VAL A 16 19.30 -5.69 -5.84
CA VAL A 16 18.83 -4.31 -6.09
C VAL A 16 19.91 -3.46 -6.79
N THR A 17 21.19 -3.69 -6.50
CA THR A 17 22.33 -2.95 -7.08
C THR A 17 22.67 -3.34 -8.52
N SER A 18 22.18 -4.49 -9.00
CA SER A 18 22.45 -5.02 -10.34
C SER A 18 21.30 -4.80 -11.34
N SER A 19 20.23 -4.13 -10.90
CA SER A 19 19.04 -3.90 -11.73
C SER A 19 19.19 -2.66 -12.62
N PRO A 20 18.94 -2.76 -13.94
CA PRO A 20 18.94 -1.61 -14.85
C PRO A 20 17.69 -0.72 -14.69
N VAL A 21 16.69 -1.18 -13.95
CA VAL A 21 15.45 -0.43 -13.63
C VAL A 21 15.48 -0.08 -12.14
N PRO A 22 15.08 1.14 -11.75
CA PRO A 22 14.99 1.52 -10.34
C PRO A 22 14.01 0.60 -9.60
N ILE A 23 14.53 -0.15 -8.63
CA ILE A 23 13.77 -0.98 -7.69
C ILE A 23 13.90 -0.32 -6.31
N ASP A 24 12.77 -0.09 -5.66
CA ASP A 24 12.73 0.37 -4.27
C ASP A 24 12.27 -0.78 -3.37
N ALA A 25 12.98 -0.97 -2.26
CA ALA A 25 12.85 -2.13 -1.39
C ALA A 25 12.68 -1.67 0.06
N ILE A 26 11.43 -1.49 0.46
CA ILE A 26 11.07 -0.93 1.75
C ILE A 26 10.99 -2.05 2.79
N PRO A 27 11.81 -2.03 3.86
CA PRO A 27 11.72 -3.01 4.93
C PRO A 27 10.49 -2.75 5.80
N LEU A 28 9.94 -3.81 6.40
CA LEU A 28 8.72 -3.72 7.20
C LEU A 28 8.86 -2.77 8.40
N GLN A 29 10.06 -2.63 8.97
CA GLN A 29 10.34 -1.71 10.08
C GLN A 29 10.07 -0.24 9.73
N ASP A 30 10.31 0.16 8.48
CA ASP A 30 10.08 1.53 7.99
C ASP A 30 8.59 1.77 7.72
N VAL A 31 7.84 0.70 7.47
CA VAL A 31 6.38 0.71 7.33
C VAL A 31 5.70 0.75 8.69
N VAL A 32 6.23 0.02 9.68
CA VAL A 32 5.70 -0.04 11.05
C VAL A 32 6.07 1.21 11.86
N SER A 33 7.20 1.87 11.56
CA SER A 33 7.57 3.14 12.19
C SER A 33 6.67 4.31 11.74
N GLN A 34 5.89 4.12 10.67
CA GLN A 34 4.90 5.09 10.22
C GLN A 34 3.66 5.06 11.12
N GLY A 35 3.28 6.20 11.68
CA GLY A 35 2.13 6.34 12.58
C GLY A 35 0.75 6.28 11.91
N TYR A 36 0.66 5.97 10.61
CA TYR A 36 -0.61 5.91 9.88
C TYR A 36 -1.28 4.54 10.05
N SER A 37 -2.62 4.52 10.10
CA SER A 37 -3.43 3.32 10.31
C SER A 37 -3.63 2.47 9.04
N THR A 38 -3.34 3.01 7.86
CA THR A 38 -3.52 2.32 6.58
C THR A 38 -2.24 2.41 5.73
N LEU A 39 -1.93 1.33 5.02
CA LEU A 39 -0.63 1.11 4.39
C LEU A 39 -0.40 2.04 3.19
N ASP A 40 -1.45 2.51 2.55
CA ASP A 40 -1.38 3.49 1.47
C ASP A 40 -0.88 4.87 1.93
N TYR A 41 -1.27 5.34 3.12
CA TYR A 41 -0.75 6.59 3.67
C TYR A 41 0.70 6.43 4.10
N GLN A 42 1.06 5.26 4.64
CA GLN A 42 2.45 4.94 4.95
C GLN A 42 3.32 4.94 3.69
N LEU A 43 2.86 4.31 2.61
CA LEU A 43 3.58 4.28 1.33
C LEU A 43 3.70 5.66 0.68
N ARG A 44 2.70 6.53 0.83
CA ARG A 44 2.76 7.92 0.33
C ARG A 44 3.87 8.74 1.01
N THR A 45 4.18 8.46 2.28
CA THR A 45 5.27 9.14 2.99
C THR A 45 6.63 8.56 2.63
N LEU A 46 6.72 7.24 2.45
CA LEU A 46 7.99 6.57 2.11
C LEU A 46 8.39 6.79 0.65
N VAL A 47 7.42 6.75 -0.27
CA VAL A 47 7.65 6.85 -1.70
C VAL A 47 7.04 8.14 -2.23
N PRO A 48 7.85 9.17 -2.55
CA PRO A 48 7.32 10.45 -3.03
C PRO A 48 6.63 10.35 -4.39
N SER A 49 6.91 9.27 -5.13
CA SER A 49 6.27 9.00 -6.42
C SER A 49 4.92 8.27 -6.32
N PHE A 50 4.51 7.85 -5.13
CA PHE A 50 3.23 7.18 -4.87
C PHE A 50 2.25 8.17 -4.24
N ASN A 51 1.11 8.39 -4.90
CA ASN A 51 0.10 9.31 -4.40
C ASN A 51 -1.27 8.65 -4.35
N VAL A 52 -1.99 8.91 -3.26
CA VAL A 52 -3.35 8.41 -3.01
C VAL A 52 -4.19 9.57 -2.52
N ALA A 53 -5.29 9.83 -3.23
CA ALA A 53 -6.28 10.84 -2.88
C ALA A 53 -7.57 10.14 -2.42
N PRO A 54 -7.98 10.28 -1.14
CA PRO A 54 -9.25 9.75 -0.68
C PRO A 54 -10.42 10.55 -1.28
N HIS A 55 -11.45 9.85 -1.74
CA HIS A 55 -12.68 10.46 -2.28
C HIS A 55 -13.89 9.99 -1.45
N PRO A 56 -14.22 10.71 -0.36
CA PRO A 56 -15.24 10.27 0.61
C PRO A 56 -16.68 10.43 0.14
N ILE A 57 -16.94 11.14 -0.96
CA ILE A 57 -18.30 11.52 -1.41
C ILE A 57 -18.77 10.69 -2.63
N SER A 58 -17.94 9.75 -3.08
CA SER A 58 -18.11 9.10 -4.39
C SER A 58 -18.58 7.63 -4.27
N ASP A 59 -19.33 7.31 -3.21
CA ASP A 59 -19.98 6.02 -2.91
C ASP A 59 -19.11 4.79 -3.29
N ALA A 60 -19.32 4.23 -4.49
CA ALA A 60 -18.55 3.11 -5.01
C ALA A 60 -17.02 3.38 -5.11
N ALA A 61 -16.61 4.62 -5.34
CA ALA A 61 -15.20 5.04 -5.37
C ALA A 61 -14.61 5.32 -3.98
N THR A 62 -15.39 5.20 -2.90
CA THR A 62 -14.82 5.14 -1.54
C THR A 62 -14.20 3.76 -1.26
N LEU A 63 -14.70 2.71 -1.92
CA LEU A 63 -14.17 1.33 -1.81
C LEU A 63 -12.88 1.14 -2.61
N VAL A 64 -12.74 1.86 -3.72
CA VAL A 64 -11.59 1.81 -4.61
C VAL A 64 -10.76 3.05 -4.35
N ARG A 65 -9.57 2.88 -3.75
CA ARG A 65 -8.67 4.01 -3.43
C ARG A 65 -7.50 3.97 -4.38
N PRO A 66 -7.64 4.57 -5.57
CA PRO A 66 -6.71 4.33 -6.64
C PRO A 66 -5.43 5.12 -6.32
N ALA A 67 -4.28 4.47 -6.54
CA ALA A 67 -2.96 5.04 -6.28
C ALA A 67 -2.19 5.38 -7.56
N THR A 68 -1.85 6.64 -7.78
CA THR A 68 -1.05 7.05 -8.93
C THR A 68 0.43 6.83 -8.64
N LEU A 69 1.17 6.41 -9.67
CA LEU A 69 2.61 6.25 -9.62
C LEU A 69 3.24 7.17 -10.65
N ARG A 70 4.06 8.13 -10.20
CA ARG A 70 4.75 9.09 -11.09
C ARG A 70 3.80 9.83 -12.04
N ASN A 71 2.61 10.19 -11.54
CA ASN A 71 1.57 10.83 -12.34
C ASN A 71 1.02 9.99 -13.51
N LEU A 72 1.22 8.66 -13.48
CA LEU A 72 0.54 7.73 -14.38
C LEU A 72 -0.83 7.37 -13.82
N ALA A 73 -1.75 7.11 -14.74
CA ALA A 73 -3.07 6.59 -14.42
C ALA A 73 -2.99 5.17 -13.83
N HIS A 74 -3.98 4.86 -13.01
CA HIS A 74 -4.05 3.66 -12.17
C HIS A 74 -4.09 2.34 -12.94
N ASP A 75 -4.63 2.39 -14.15
CA ASP A 75 -4.70 1.31 -15.12
C ASP A 75 -3.33 0.93 -15.72
N HIS A 76 -2.36 1.84 -15.65
CA HIS A 76 -0.97 1.62 -16.05
C HIS A 76 -0.09 1.13 -14.88
N THR A 77 -0.68 0.87 -13.70
CA THR A 77 0.04 0.36 -12.53
C THR A 77 -0.37 -1.08 -12.23
N LEU A 78 0.61 -1.96 -12.00
CA LEU A 78 0.36 -3.35 -11.63
C LEU A 78 0.64 -3.56 -10.14
N VAL A 79 -0.40 -3.88 -9.38
CA VAL A 79 -0.28 -4.24 -7.97
C VAL A 79 -0.22 -5.76 -7.83
N LEU A 80 0.81 -6.21 -7.12
CA LEU A 80 1.05 -7.61 -6.80
C LEU A 80 0.97 -7.78 -5.29
N VAL A 81 0.23 -8.77 -4.81
CA VAL A 81 0.26 -9.21 -3.41
C VAL A 81 0.74 -10.64 -3.39
N ASN A 82 1.83 -10.90 -2.67
CA ASN A 82 2.48 -12.22 -2.62
C ASN A 82 2.79 -12.78 -4.04
N GLY A 83 3.14 -11.89 -4.98
CA GLY A 83 3.42 -12.26 -6.37
C GLY A 83 2.19 -12.50 -7.26
N LYS A 84 0.96 -12.38 -6.75
CA LYS A 84 -0.29 -12.50 -7.53
C LYS A 84 -0.84 -11.13 -7.90
N ARG A 85 -1.32 -10.99 -9.13
CA ARG A 85 -1.93 -9.74 -9.64
C ARG A 85 -3.24 -9.49 -8.91
N ARG A 86 -3.44 -8.29 -8.37
CA ARG A 86 -4.74 -7.87 -7.84
C ARG A 86 -5.73 -7.60 -8.98
N HIS A 87 -7.00 -7.92 -8.75
CA HIS A 87 -8.07 -7.64 -9.69
C HIS A 87 -8.38 -6.13 -9.71
N ARG A 88 -8.69 -5.62 -10.90
CA ARG A 88 -9.22 -4.26 -11.08
C ARG A 88 -10.70 -4.26 -10.73
N SER A 89 -11.14 -3.23 -10.02
CA SER A 89 -12.56 -3.01 -9.77
C SER A 89 -13.28 -2.63 -11.07
N SER A 90 -14.60 -2.82 -11.13
CA SER A 90 -15.47 -2.30 -12.20
C SER A 90 -15.87 -0.84 -12.02
N VAL A 91 -15.37 -0.17 -10.97
CA VAL A 91 -15.73 1.20 -10.63
C VAL A 91 -14.93 2.16 -11.49
N ILE A 92 -15.64 2.80 -12.41
CA ILE A 92 -15.14 3.93 -13.18
C ILE A 92 -15.31 5.18 -12.35
N ALA A 93 -14.18 5.78 -11.97
CA ALA A 93 -14.20 7.02 -11.24
C ALA A 93 -13.70 8.18 -12.11
N TRP A 94 -14.32 9.33 -11.88
CA TRP A 94 -14.05 10.58 -12.57
C TRP A 94 -13.47 11.54 -11.54
N PHE A 95 -12.15 11.73 -11.59
CA PHE A 95 -11.37 12.47 -10.61
C PHE A 95 -10.73 13.73 -11.20
N ALA A 96 -11.33 14.31 -12.25
CA ALA A 96 -10.92 15.54 -12.92
C ALA A 96 -9.40 15.62 -13.15
N GLY A 97 -8.91 14.99 -14.21
CA GLY A 97 -7.48 15.01 -14.57
C GLY A 97 -6.99 13.73 -15.25
N VAL A 98 -5.70 13.43 -15.09
CA VAL A 98 -4.99 12.32 -15.76
C VAL A 98 -5.57 10.93 -15.45
N THR A 99 -6.40 10.83 -14.40
CA THR A 99 -6.96 9.56 -13.92
C THR A 99 -8.43 9.36 -14.28
N ASP A 100 -9.02 10.25 -15.10
CA ASP A 100 -10.42 10.16 -15.51
C ASP A 100 -10.69 8.92 -16.37
N GLY A 101 -11.71 8.15 -15.98
CA GLY A 101 -12.09 6.91 -16.66
C GLY A 101 -11.25 5.68 -16.29
N ALA A 102 -10.21 5.84 -15.46
CA ALA A 102 -9.33 4.75 -15.09
C ALA A 102 -9.99 3.79 -14.08
N GLN A 103 -9.76 2.48 -14.26
CA GLN A 103 -10.13 1.44 -13.30
C GLN A 103 -8.94 1.13 -12.40
N GLY A 104 -9.07 1.37 -11.10
CA GLY A 104 -8.03 1.04 -10.12
C GLY A 104 -8.09 -0.43 -9.65
N PRO A 105 -6.95 -1.00 -9.19
CA PRO A 105 -7.00 -2.21 -8.39
C PRO A 105 -7.71 -1.97 -7.07
N GLU A 106 -8.40 -2.98 -6.53
CA GLU A 106 -8.94 -2.88 -5.17
C GLU A 106 -7.77 -2.77 -4.18
N SER A 107 -7.69 -1.65 -3.47
CA SER A 107 -6.62 -1.32 -2.53
C SER A 107 -7.07 -1.35 -1.07
N ALA A 108 -8.22 -1.96 -0.78
CA ALA A 108 -8.78 -2.13 0.57
C ALA A 108 -8.05 -3.22 1.41
N TRP A 109 -6.73 -3.32 1.30
CA TRP A 109 -5.95 -4.38 1.91
C TRP A 109 -5.49 -4.10 3.35
N SER A 110 -5.78 -2.92 3.90
CA SER A 110 -5.38 -2.57 5.25
C SER A 110 -6.33 -1.58 5.90
N THR A 111 -7.46 -2.07 6.40
CA THR A 111 -7.92 -1.56 7.69
C THR A 111 -7.42 -2.58 8.70
N ALA A 112 -6.25 -2.32 9.29
CA ALA A 112 -5.95 -2.97 10.56
C ALA A 112 -6.97 -2.39 11.54
N THR A 113 -8.05 -3.12 11.78
CA THR A 113 -8.86 -2.93 12.97
C THR A 113 -7.89 -3.13 14.13
N GLN A 114 -7.31 -2.03 14.61
CA GLN A 114 -6.52 -1.99 15.82
C GLN A 114 -7.47 -2.28 16.98
N THR A 115 -7.81 -3.55 17.17
CA THR A 115 -8.34 -4.03 18.43
C THR A 115 -7.20 -3.85 19.41
N ARG A 116 -7.20 -2.72 20.13
CA ARG A 116 -6.42 -2.54 21.36
C ARG A 116 -6.67 -3.79 22.21
N PRO A 117 -5.67 -4.67 22.46
CA PRO A 117 -5.83 -5.65 23.49
C PRO A 117 -6.06 -4.89 24.80
N THR A 118 -7.10 -5.32 25.49
CA THR A 118 -7.55 -4.87 26.80
C THR A 118 -6.38 -4.55 27.72
N ALA A 119 -6.44 -3.38 28.35
CA ALA A 119 -5.56 -3.02 29.45
C ALA A 119 -5.73 -4.04 30.58
N ALA A 120 -4.78 -4.97 30.69
CA ALA A 120 -4.56 -5.74 31.91
C ALA A 120 -3.90 -4.80 32.92
N CYS A 121 -4.70 -4.03 33.65
CA CYS A 121 -4.26 -3.38 34.87
C CYS A 121 -3.99 -4.46 35.94
N SER A 122 -2.78 -5.03 35.93
CA SER A 122 -2.26 -5.78 37.07
C SER A 122 -1.85 -4.79 38.17
N GLY A 123 -2.79 -4.47 39.07
CA GLY A 123 -2.48 -3.74 40.31
C GLY A 123 -1.67 -4.61 41.28
N PRO A 124 -0.81 -4.03 42.12
CA PRO A 124 0.04 -4.79 43.05
C PRO A 124 -0.78 -5.37 44.20
N THR A 125 -0.68 -6.69 44.37
CA THR A 125 -1.19 -7.45 45.52
C THR A 125 -0.61 -6.91 46.83
N ARG A 126 -1.46 -6.26 47.62
CA ARG A 126 -1.14 -5.80 48.99
C ARG A 126 -1.02 -7.03 49.90
N ARG A 127 0.19 -7.51 50.17
CA ARG A 127 0.45 -8.41 51.30
C ARG A 127 0.22 -7.65 52.61
N ARG A 128 -0.73 -8.13 53.41
CA ARG A 128 -0.77 -7.95 54.86
C ARG A 128 -0.54 -9.33 55.48
#